data_AF-A0A1E7RJ83-F1
#
_entry.id   AF-A0A1E7RJ83-F1
#
_cell.length_a   1.000
_cell.length_b   1.000
_cell.length_c   1.000
_cell.angle_alpha   90.00
_cell.angle_beta   90.00
_cell.angle_gamma   90.00
#
_symmetry.space_group_name_H-M   'P 1'
#
loop_
_entity.id
_entity.type
_entity.pdbx_description
1 polymer ?
#
loop_
_entity_poly.entity_id
_entity_poly.type
_entity_poly.pdbx_seq_one_letter_code
_entity_poly.pdbx_strand_id
1 'polypeptide(L)'
;MGVNSKANLEGGIAVGVGTESTGLNAIAIGQAAKAEGLSSVALGAGAVATEANTVSLGVVGSERKIVNLAAGVADTDGVNVSQLKQSAADTLTAANQYTDEQADATLVEANTYADTVAGDTLVAANQYTDQQVNQLSGLANAASADLAQFKAEANDRFANVEGRLNRMDDALHAMDRRISRQGAMAGAMAQSLGMPDVGSNYLGAGMGWSEGENAFAASFRRRFTEHFTASVGASRSGDESVVAVGAGITW
;
A
#
# COMPACT_ATOMS: atom_id res chain seq x y z
N MET A 1 79.41 -48.74 43.95
CA MET A 1 80.50 -49.05 42.98
C MET A 1 81.05 -47.75 42.45
N GLY A 2 82.29 -47.41 42.78
CA GLY A 2 82.90 -46.11 42.51
C GLY A 2 83.51 -45.51 43.76
N VAL A 3 84.54 -44.67 43.59
CA VAL A 3 85.21 -43.98 44.69
C VAL A 3 84.19 -43.06 45.38
N ASN A 4 84.10 -43.14 46.71
CA ASN A 4 83.15 -42.37 47.51
C ASN A 4 81.68 -42.58 47.10
N SER A 5 81.32 -43.76 46.58
CA SER A 5 79.91 -44.14 46.40
C SER A 5 79.31 -44.59 47.72
N LYS A 6 78.14 -44.06 48.07
CA LYS A 6 77.43 -44.31 49.33
C LYS A 6 76.04 -44.87 49.06
N ALA A 7 75.74 -46.03 49.64
CA ALA A 7 74.39 -46.59 49.73
C ALA A 7 74.07 -46.73 51.23
N ASN A 8 73.35 -45.76 51.77
CA ASN A 8 73.27 -45.54 53.22
C ASN A 8 72.11 -46.30 53.91
N LEU A 9 71.06 -46.64 53.16
CA LEU A 9 69.89 -47.37 53.66
C LEU A 9 69.75 -48.73 52.98
N GLU A 10 68.91 -49.58 53.57
CA GLU A 10 68.59 -50.90 53.03
C GLU A 10 68.06 -50.82 51.59
N GLY A 11 68.46 -51.77 50.74
CA GLY A 11 68.06 -51.84 49.34
C GLY A 11 68.68 -50.78 48.42
N GLY A 12 69.58 -49.93 48.93
CA GLY A 12 70.21 -48.85 48.17
C GLY A 12 71.24 -49.33 47.13
N ILE A 13 71.19 -48.76 45.92
CA ILE A 13 72.20 -48.98 44.86
C ILE A 13 72.88 -47.65 44.54
N ALA A 14 74.21 -47.61 44.53
CA ALA A 14 75.00 -46.43 44.17
C ALA A 14 76.12 -46.79 43.17
N VAL A 15 76.09 -46.23 41.97
CA VAL A 15 77.02 -46.54 40.86
C VAL A 15 77.58 -45.27 40.23
N GLY A 16 78.88 -45.04 40.38
CA GLY A 16 79.59 -43.83 39.93
C GLY A 16 80.40 -43.17 41.04
N VAL A 17 81.28 -42.24 40.69
CA VAL A 17 82.11 -41.50 41.67
C VAL A 17 81.25 -40.49 42.42
N GLY A 18 81.33 -40.50 43.75
CA GLY A 18 80.63 -39.54 44.61
C GLY A 18 79.09 -39.65 44.60
N THR A 19 78.54 -40.82 44.24
CA THR A 19 77.10 -41.07 44.27
C THR A 19 76.57 -41.25 45.68
N GLU A 20 75.35 -40.77 45.93
CA GLU A 20 74.69 -40.87 47.23
C GLU A 20 73.28 -41.43 47.07
N SER A 21 73.09 -42.71 47.42
CA SER A 21 71.77 -43.31 47.62
C SER A 21 71.45 -43.26 49.12
N THR A 22 70.66 -42.26 49.53
CA THR A 22 70.31 -41.97 50.93
C THR A 22 68.86 -42.31 51.26
N GLY A 23 67.99 -42.49 50.25
CA GLY A 23 66.63 -43.00 50.42
C GLY A 23 66.59 -44.52 50.61
N LEU A 24 65.58 -45.02 51.32
CA LEU A 24 65.33 -46.46 51.46
C LEU A 24 64.96 -47.02 50.08
N ASN A 25 65.51 -48.17 49.67
CA ASN A 25 65.33 -48.77 48.34
C ASN A 25 65.68 -47.85 47.14
N ALA A 26 66.54 -46.83 47.34
CA ALA A 26 66.84 -45.85 46.31
C ALA A 26 68.02 -46.25 45.40
N ILE A 27 68.02 -45.79 44.15
CA ILE A 27 69.05 -46.12 43.14
C ILE A 27 69.68 -44.84 42.59
N ALA A 28 70.98 -44.65 42.76
CA ALA A 28 71.75 -43.54 42.20
C ALA A 28 72.79 -44.04 41.18
N ILE A 29 72.68 -43.62 39.92
CA ILE A 29 73.56 -44.04 38.82
C ILE A 29 74.09 -42.82 38.06
N GLY A 30 75.41 -42.65 38.01
CA GLY A 30 76.10 -41.53 37.35
C GLY A 30 76.92 -40.71 38.33
N GLN A 31 78.03 -40.12 37.89
CA GLN A 31 78.91 -39.33 38.76
C GLN A 31 78.12 -38.25 39.53
N ALA A 32 78.30 -38.17 40.84
CA ALA A 32 77.58 -37.27 41.74
C ALA A 32 76.03 -37.34 41.71
N ALA A 33 75.44 -38.45 41.22
CA ALA A 33 74.00 -38.65 41.30
C ALA A 33 73.54 -38.87 42.76
N LYS A 34 72.38 -38.31 43.12
CA LYS A 34 71.80 -38.35 44.46
C LYS A 34 70.36 -38.85 44.45
N ALA A 35 70.10 -40.00 45.07
CA ALA A 35 68.76 -40.56 45.22
C ALA A 35 68.35 -40.50 46.70
N GLU A 36 67.59 -39.48 47.05
CA GLU A 36 67.25 -39.09 48.43
C GLU A 36 65.82 -39.54 48.82
N GLY A 37 64.92 -39.70 47.85
CA GLY A 37 63.54 -40.16 48.08
C GLY A 37 63.42 -41.68 48.31
N LEU A 38 62.41 -42.11 49.05
CA LEU A 38 62.04 -43.52 49.21
C LEU A 38 61.73 -44.17 47.84
N SER A 39 62.34 -45.31 47.53
CA SER A 39 62.15 -46.04 46.26
C SER A 39 62.36 -45.15 45.02
N SER A 40 63.27 -44.18 45.08
CA SER A 40 63.56 -43.25 43.98
C SER A 40 64.75 -43.69 43.14
N VAL A 41 64.85 -43.19 41.91
CA VAL A 41 65.97 -43.44 41.00
C VAL A 41 66.53 -42.10 40.49
N ALA A 42 67.80 -41.82 40.74
CA ALA A 42 68.54 -40.74 40.11
C ALA A 42 69.44 -41.30 39.00
N LEU A 43 69.15 -40.98 37.74
CA LEU A 43 69.81 -41.55 36.56
C LEU A 43 70.49 -40.46 35.72
N GLY A 44 71.82 -40.48 35.72
CA GLY A 44 72.70 -39.58 34.99
C GLY A 44 73.59 -38.74 35.93
N ALA A 45 74.69 -38.21 35.40
CA ALA A 45 75.65 -37.45 36.21
C ALA A 45 75.00 -36.19 36.84
N GLY A 46 75.17 -36.00 38.14
CA GLY A 46 74.56 -34.90 38.89
C GLY A 46 73.03 -34.93 38.96
N ALA A 47 72.37 -36.04 38.57
CA ALA A 47 70.92 -36.16 38.74
C ALA A 47 70.54 -36.22 40.22
N VAL A 48 69.41 -35.61 40.57
CA VAL A 48 68.91 -35.57 41.95
C VAL A 48 67.44 -36.01 41.98
N ALA A 49 67.14 -37.07 42.72
CA ALA A 49 65.79 -37.59 42.94
C ALA A 49 65.41 -37.45 44.42
N THR A 50 64.63 -36.42 44.75
CA THR A 50 64.21 -36.13 46.14
C THR A 50 62.83 -36.70 46.50
N GLU A 51 61.99 -36.93 45.49
CA GLU A 51 60.61 -37.42 45.68
C GLU A 51 60.54 -38.95 45.70
N ALA A 52 59.66 -39.49 46.56
CA ALA A 52 59.46 -40.92 46.67
C ALA A 52 58.81 -41.51 45.40
N ASN A 53 59.21 -42.74 45.01
CA ASN A 53 58.68 -43.47 43.86
C ASN A 53 58.82 -42.72 42.51
N THR A 54 59.92 -41.98 42.33
CA THR A 54 60.19 -41.22 41.09
C THR A 54 61.48 -41.64 40.41
N VAL A 55 61.59 -41.37 39.11
CA VAL A 55 62.85 -41.44 38.36
C VAL A 55 63.23 -40.04 37.92
N SER A 56 64.31 -39.49 38.47
CA SER A 56 64.89 -38.23 38.02
C SER A 56 65.99 -38.49 37.00
N LEU A 57 65.87 -37.83 35.85
CA LEU A 57 66.87 -37.90 34.78
C LEU A 57 67.87 -36.74 34.84
N GLY A 58 67.79 -35.85 35.84
CA GLY A 58 68.58 -34.64 35.91
C GLY A 58 68.37 -33.89 37.22
N VAL A 59 68.55 -32.58 37.18
CA VAL A 59 68.24 -31.66 38.28
C VAL A 59 67.63 -30.39 37.66
N VAL A 60 66.87 -29.63 38.45
CA VAL A 60 66.26 -28.38 37.97
C VAL A 60 67.29 -27.48 37.30
N GLY A 61 67.01 -27.04 36.06
CA GLY A 61 67.91 -26.24 35.23
C GLY A 61 68.98 -27.04 34.49
N SER A 62 68.97 -28.38 34.59
CA SER A 62 69.84 -29.31 33.87
C SER A 62 69.08 -30.61 33.57
N GLU A 63 67.87 -30.45 33.03
CA GLU A 63 67.00 -31.55 32.60
C GLU A 63 67.58 -32.27 31.38
N ARG A 64 67.26 -33.55 31.25
CA ARG A 64 67.66 -34.37 30.10
C ARG A 64 66.45 -34.70 29.24
N LYS A 65 66.64 -34.70 27.92
CA LYS A 65 65.64 -35.22 26.98
C LYS A 65 65.67 -36.74 26.98
N ILE A 66 64.48 -37.36 26.94
CA ILE A 66 64.31 -38.76 26.58
C ILE A 66 64.12 -38.82 25.06
N VAL A 67 65.06 -39.41 24.34
CA VAL A 67 65.01 -39.56 22.88
C VAL A 67 64.75 -41.01 22.49
N ASN A 68 64.19 -41.22 21.30
CA ASN A 68 63.77 -42.55 20.80
C ASN A 68 62.67 -43.21 21.63
N LEU A 69 61.76 -42.39 22.20
CA LEU A 69 60.58 -42.87 22.90
C LEU A 69 59.50 -43.27 21.87
N ALA A 70 59.17 -44.56 21.82
CA ALA A 70 58.04 -45.06 21.05
C ALA A 70 56.73 -44.44 21.56
N ALA A 71 55.68 -44.45 20.73
CA ALA A 71 54.38 -43.94 21.14
C ALA A 71 53.80 -44.80 22.29
N GLY A 72 53.32 -44.13 23.34
CA GLY A 72 52.62 -44.80 24.43
C GLY A 72 51.29 -45.39 23.99
N VAL A 73 50.89 -46.51 24.57
CA VAL A 73 49.65 -47.23 24.24
C VAL A 73 48.77 -47.38 25.48
N ALA A 74 49.34 -47.72 26.63
CA ALA A 74 48.61 -47.78 27.89
C ALA A 74 48.49 -46.39 28.54
N ASP A 75 47.48 -46.21 29.40
CA ASP A 75 47.22 -44.92 30.09
C ASP A 75 48.40 -44.43 30.94
N THR A 76 49.31 -45.31 31.33
CA THR A 76 50.49 -45.01 32.14
C THR A 76 51.79 -44.92 31.33
N ASP A 77 51.72 -45.02 30.00
CA ASP A 77 52.89 -44.88 29.14
C ASP A 77 53.29 -43.40 28.97
N GLY A 78 54.58 -43.16 28.76
CA GLY A 78 55.06 -41.83 28.38
C GLY A 78 54.58 -41.43 26.99
N VAL A 79 54.14 -40.18 26.84
CA VAL A 79 53.71 -39.61 25.55
C VAL A 79 54.90 -38.97 24.83
N ASN A 80 55.07 -39.28 23.55
CA ASN A 80 56.10 -38.63 22.73
C ASN A 80 55.57 -37.39 21.98
N VAL A 81 56.48 -36.60 21.41
CA VAL A 81 56.13 -35.33 20.75
C VAL A 81 55.22 -35.54 19.52
N SER A 82 55.31 -36.67 18.82
CA SER A 82 54.41 -36.95 17.69
C SER A 82 52.97 -37.16 18.13
N GLN A 83 52.72 -37.87 19.24
CA GLN A 83 51.37 -38.03 19.79
C GLN A 83 50.78 -36.69 20.24
N LEU A 84 51.58 -35.84 20.89
CA LEU A 84 51.16 -34.49 21.28
C LEU A 84 50.77 -33.64 20.07
N LYS A 85 51.60 -33.65 19.01
CA LYS A 85 51.31 -32.92 17.77
C LYS A 85 50.04 -33.43 17.08
N GLN A 86 49.82 -34.74 17.06
CA GLN A 86 48.62 -35.33 16.49
C GLN A 86 47.37 -34.89 17.27
N SER A 87 47.39 -35.00 18.59
CA SER A 87 46.28 -34.55 19.44
C SER A 87 45.95 -33.06 19.26
N ALA A 88 46.98 -32.21 19.13
CA ALA A 88 46.78 -30.79 18.84
C ALA A 88 46.18 -30.54 17.44
N ALA A 89 46.61 -31.30 16.43
CA ALA A 89 46.07 -31.23 15.08
C ALA A 89 44.60 -31.70 15.00
N ASP A 90 44.27 -32.79 15.71
CA ASP A 90 42.91 -33.31 15.80
C ASP A 90 41.98 -32.29 16.48
N THR A 91 42.46 -31.68 17.58
CA THR A 91 41.72 -30.63 18.30
C THR A 91 41.50 -29.40 17.42
N LEU A 92 42.51 -28.96 16.68
CA LEU A 92 42.40 -27.83 15.77
C LEU A 92 41.41 -28.12 14.64
N THR A 93 41.44 -29.34 14.09
CA THR A 93 40.50 -29.77 13.05
C THR A 93 39.07 -29.76 13.56
N ALA A 94 38.82 -30.32 14.76
CA ALA A 94 37.50 -30.31 15.39
C ALA A 94 37.01 -28.89 15.69
N ALA A 95 37.88 -28.00 16.16
CA ALA A 95 37.55 -26.61 16.45
C ALA A 95 37.19 -25.82 15.17
N ASN A 96 37.94 -26.02 14.08
CA ASN A 96 37.64 -25.41 12.80
C ASN A 96 36.31 -25.93 12.25
N GLN A 97 36.09 -27.25 12.25
CA GLN A 97 34.83 -27.84 11.81
C GLN A 97 33.64 -27.28 12.60
N TYR A 98 33.74 -27.21 13.93
CA TYR A 98 32.70 -26.63 14.77
C TYR A 98 32.44 -25.17 14.39
N THR A 99 33.49 -24.38 14.19
CA THR A 99 33.36 -22.95 13.83
C THR A 99 32.71 -22.77 12.45
N ASP A 100 33.08 -23.59 11.47
CA ASP A 100 32.51 -23.56 10.12
C ASP A 100 31.02 -23.95 10.15
N GLU A 101 30.65 -25.00 10.90
CA GLU A 101 29.25 -25.40 11.09
C GLU A 101 28.40 -24.30 11.74
N GLN A 102 28.93 -23.62 12.76
CA GLN A 102 28.23 -22.51 13.41
C GLN A 102 28.12 -21.27 12.50
N ALA A 103 29.17 -20.99 11.71
CA ALA A 103 29.15 -19.90 10.75
C ALA A 103 28.10 -20.14 9.65
N ASP A 104 28.04 -21.36 9.11
CA ASP A 104 27.05 -21.76 8.11
C ASP A 104 25.63 -21.70 8.68
N ALA A 105 25.41 -22.22 9.89
CA ALA A 105 24.10 -22.15 10.56
C ALA A 105 23.64 -20.69 10.74
N THR A 106 24.54 -19.82 11.20
CA THR A 106 24.26 -18.39 11.38
C THR A 106 23.93 -17.70 10.05
N LEU A 107 24.66 -18.03 8.98
CA LEU A 107 24.39 -17.48 7.63
C LEU A 107 23.04 -17.92 7.10
N VAL A 108 22.67 -19.20 7.29
CA VAL A 108 21.36 -19.73 6.88
C VAL A 108 20.23 -19.05 7.65
N GLU A 109 20.38 -18.88 8.96
CA GLU A 109 19.38 -18.19 9.80
C GLU A 109 19.22 -16.73 9.37
N ALA A 110 20.33 -16.00 9.18
CA ALA A 110 20.32 -14.62 8.74
C ALA A 110 19.68 -14.44 7.35
N ASN A 111 19.99 -15.31 6.40
CA ASN A 111 19.38 -15.28 5.07
C ASN A 111 17.88 -15.59 5.14
N THR A 112 17.48 -16.59 5.91
CA THR A 112 16.06 -16.95 6.10
C THR A 112 15.27 -15.80 6.71
N TYR A 113 15.85 -15.13 7.71
CA TYR A 113 15.26 -13.93 8.30
C TYR A 113 15.13 -12.80 7.28
N ALA A 114 16.21 -12.52 6.52
CA ALA A 114 16.21 -11.48 5.50
C ALA A 114 15.16 -11.73 4.40
N ASP A 115 15.05 -12.98 3.92
CA ASP A 115 14.07 -13.39 2.91
C ASP A 115 12.64 -13.27 3.43
N THR A 116 12.42 -13.63 4.71
CA THR A 116 11.11 -13.48 5.36
C THR A 116 10.71 -12.02 5.45
N VAL A 117 11.60 -11.15 5.96
CA VAL A 117 11.33 -9.71 6.08
C VAL A 117 11.12 -9.06 4.71
N ALA A 118 11.90 -9.46 3.70
CA ALA A 118 11.73 -8.98 2.34
C ALA A 118 10.37 -9.41 1.76
N GLY A 119 9.96 -10.67 1.99
CA GLY A 119 8.66 -11.20 1.60
C GLY A 119 7.50 -10.47 2.27
N ASP A 120 7.54 -10.32 3.59
CA ASP A 120 6.53 -9.62 4.37
C ASP A 120 6.39 -8.15 3.94
N THR A 121 7.52 -7.49 3.69
CA THR A 121 7.55 -6.09 3.19
C THR A 121 6.88 -5.99 1.82
N LEU A 122 7.16 -6.94 0.92
CA LEU A 122 6.56 -6.96 -0.42
C LEU A 122 5.04 -7.21 -0.34
N VAL A 123 4.60 -8.14 0.51
CA VAL A 123 3.17 -8.40 0.75
C VAL A 123 2.47 -7.15 1.29
N ALA A 124 3.05 -6.48 2.29
CA ALA A 124 2.49 -5.25 2.86
C ALA A 124 2.40 -4.12 1.82
N ALA A 125 3.43 -3.96 0.99
CA ALA A 125 3.44 -2.95 -0.08
C ALA A 125 2.38 -3.22 -1.16
N ASN A 126 2.21 -4.49 -1.54
CA ASN A 126 1.16 -4.89 -2.49
C ASN A 126 -0.22 -4.65 -1.91
N GLN A 127 -0.47 -5.04 -0.65
CA GLN A 127 -1.74 -4.78 0.02
C GLN A 127 -2.07 -3.29 0.09
N TYR A 128 -1.09 -2.45 0.42
CA TYR A 128 -1.27 -0.99 0.41
C TYR A 128 -1.64 -0.50 -0.99
N THR A 129 -0.93 -0.95 -2.02
CA THR A 129 -1.19 -0.58 -3.42
C THR A 129 -2.60 -1.00 -3.85
N ASP A 130 -3.01 -2.23 -3.55
CA ASP A 130 -4.35 -2.74 -3.85
C ASP A 130 -5.44 -1.92 -3.15
N GLN A 131 -5.21 -1.52 -1.89
CA GLN A 131 -6.13 -0.63 -1.18
C GLN A 131 -6.27 0.73 -1.89
N GLN A 132 -5.15 1.33 -2.32
CA GLN A 132 -5.19 2.60 -3.06
C GLN A 132 -5.91 2.45 -4.41
N VAL A 133 -5.68 1.35 -5.13
CA VAL A 133 -6.35 1.05 -6.41
C VAL A 133 -7.86 0.84 -6.21
N ASN A 134 -8.25 0.16 -5.13
CA ASN A 134 -9.66 -0.04 -4.79
C ASN A 134 -10.36 1.27 -4.42
N GLN A 135 -9.68 2.15 -3.68
CA GLN A 135 -10.19 3.49 -3.39
C GLN A 135 -10.38 4.28 -4.69
N LEU A 136 -9.38 4.29 -5.58
CA LEU A 136 -9.47 4.99 -6.85
C LEU A 136 -10.60 4.44 -7.74
N SER A 137 -10.76 3.12 -7.80
CA SER A 137 -11.88 2.48 -8.49
C SER A 137 -13.23 2.89 -7.92
N GLY A 138 -13.32 3.01 -6.59
CA GLY A 138 -14.51 3.52 -5.89
C GLY A 138 -14.85 4.96 -6.29
N LEU A 139 -13.85 5.86 -6.30
CA LEU A 139 -14.02 7.25 -6.74
C LEU A 139 -14.43 7.32 -8.22
N ALA A 140 -13.82 6.52 -9.09
CA ALA A 140 -14.15 6.50 -10.52
C ALA A 140 -15.59 6.05 -10.78
N ASN A 141 -16.07 5.05 -10.04
CA ASN A 141 -17.46 4.60 -10.11
C ASN A 141 -18.44 5.69 -9.61
N ALA A 142 -18.12 6.36 -8.51
CA ALA A 142 -18.92 7.47 -7.99
C ALA A 142 -19.00 8.63 -9.00
N ALA A 143 -17.86 9.06 -9.55
CA ALA A 143 -17.81 10.10 -10.56
C ALA A 143 -18.58 9.72 -11.84
N SER A 144 -18.55 8.45 -12.23
CA SER A 144 -19.31 7.93 -13.37
C SER A 144 -20.82 7.98 -13.11
N ALA A 145 -21.26 7.65 -11.89
CA ALA A 145 -22.65 7.74 -11.47
C ALA A 145 -23.14 9.20 -11.42
N ASP A 146 -22.34 10.10 -10.83
CA ASP A 146 -22.64 11.53 -10.77
C ASP A 146 -22.75 12.14 -12.17
N LEU A 147 -21.85 11.75 -13.09
CA LEU A 147 -21.92 12.20 -14.48
C LEU A 147 -23.17 11.68 -15.20
N ALA A 148 -23.58 10.44 -14.93
CA ALA A 148 -24.81 9.89 -15.48
C ALA A 148 -26.05 10.64 -14.95
N GLN A 149 -26.09 10.94 -13.65
CA GLN A 149 -27.15 11.74 -13.04
C GLN A 149 -27.21 13.15 -13.62
N PHE A 150 -26.07 13.83 -13.71
CA PHE A 150 -26.00 15.16 -14.31
C PHE A 150 -26.53 15.17 -15.75
N LYS A 151 -26.17 14.17 -16.56
CA LYS A 151 -26.69 14.03 -17.93
C LYS A 151 -28.20 13.85 -17.96
N ALA A 152 -28.76 13.04 -17.05
CA ALA A 152 -30.21 12.85 -16.94
C ALA A 152 -30.92 14.16 -16.56
N GLU A 153 -30.44 14.85 -15.51
CA GLU A 153 -31.00 16.14 -15.07
C GLU A 153 -30.91 17.21 -16.16
N ALA A 154 -29.80 17.25 -16.90
CA ALA A 154 -29.63 18.17 -18.03
C ALA A 154 -30.65 17.87 -19.13
N ASN A 155 -30.82 16.60 -19.51
CA ASN A 155 -31.80 16.19 -20.52
C ASN A 155 -33.24 16.54 -20.09
N ASP A 156 -33.61 16.30 -18.83
CA ASP A 156 -34.93 16.64 -18.32
C ASP A 156 -35.19 18.15 -18.35
N ARG A 157 -34.17 18.98 -18.04
CA ARG A 157 -34.27 20.43 -18.16
C ARG A 157 -34.44 20.88 -19.61
N PHE A 158 -33.70 20.29 -20.53
CA PHE A 158 -33.85 20.60 -21.97
C PHE A 158 -35.24 20.22 -22.47
N ALA A 159 -35.74 19.03 -22.12
CA ALA A 159 -37.09 18.60 -22.47
C ALA A 159 -38.16 19.53 -21.87
N ASN A 160 -37.96 20.02 -20.64
CA ASN A 160 -38.87 20.99 -20.03
C ASN A 160 -38.86 22.33 -20.79
N VAL A 161 -37.68 22.83 -21.16
CA VAL A 161 -37.53 24.08 -21.92
C VAL A 161 -38.18 23.93 -23.29
N GLU A 162 -37.91 22.84 -24.01
CA GLU A 162 -38.53 22.54 -25.30
C GLU A 162 -40.07 22.48 -25.18
N GLY A 163 -40.57 21.77 -24.16
CA GLY A 163 -42.01 21.74 -23.88
C GLY A 163 -42.61 23.11 -23.55
N ARG A 164 -41.86 24.00 -22.89
CA ARG A 164 -42.29 25.40 -22.64
C ARG A 164 -42.28 26.23 -23.91
N LEU A 165 -41.28 26.08 -24.76
CA LEU A 165 -41.18 26.78 -26.04
C LEU A 165 -42.33 26.37 -26.97
N ASN A 166 -42.61 25.07 -27.10
CA ASN A 166 -43.73 24.59 -27.90
C ASN A 166 -45.09 25.17 -27.42
N ARG A 167 -45.34 25.20 -26.10
CA ARG A 167 -46.54 25.83 -25.55
C ARG A 167 -46.60 27.34 -25.83
N MET A 168 -45.46 28.01 -25.83
CA MET A 168 -45.37 29.43 -26.15
C MET A 168 -45.66 29.67 -27.63
N ASP A 169 -45.12 28.84 -28.52
CA ASP A 169 -45.37 28.90 -29.95
C ASP A 169 -46.86 28.67 -30.26
N ASP A 170 -47.49 27.66 -29.65
CA ASP A 170 -48.94 27.42 -29.79
C ASP A 170 -49.76 28.62 -29.32
N ALA A 171 -49.39 29.22 -28.18
CA ALA A 171 -50.05 30.40 -27.64
C ALA A 171 -49.89 31.61 -28.56
N LEU A 172 -48.70 31.81 -29.14
CA LEU A 172 -48.43 32.88 -30.10
C LEU A 172 -49.27 32.70 -31.38
N HIS A 173 -49.33 31.50 -31.95
CA HIS A 173 -50.18 31.23 -33.11
C HIS A 173 -51.67 31.40 -32.81
N ALA A 174 -52.11 31.03 -31.61
CA ALA A 174 -53.49 31.26 -31.18
C ALA A 174 -53.80 32.76 -31.05
N MET A 175 -52.87 33.54 -30.49
CA MET A 175 -53.01 35.01 -30.43
C MET A 175 -52.99 35.64 -31.81
N ASP A 176 -52.11 35.19 -32.70
CA ASP A 176 -52.00 35.69 -34.07
C ASP A 176 -53.33 35.50 -34.82
N ARG A 177 -53.89 34.27 -34.81
CA ARG A 177 -55.23 34.01 -35.37
C ARG A 177 -56.30 34.90 -34.74
N ARG A 178 -56.29 35.07 -33.42
CA ARG A 178 -57.24 35.94 -32.71
C ARG A 178 -57.14 37.39 -33.15
N ILE A 179 -55.93 37.90 -33.37
CA ILE A 179 -55.69 39.26 -33.90
C ILE A 179 -56.23 39.37 -35.33
N SER A 180 -55.92 38.42 -36.21
CA SER A 180 -56.43 38.42 -37.58
C SER A 180 -57.96 38.34 -37.61
N ARG A 181 -58.58 37.52 -36.76
CA ARG A 181 -60.04 37.47 -36.58
C ARG A 181 -60.64 38.78 -36.09
N GLN A 182 -59.98 39.46 -35.15
CA GLN A 182 -60.38 40.80 -34.72
C GLN A 182 -60.27 41.83 -35.84
N GLY A 183 -59.21 41.79 -36.64
CA GLY A 183 -59.06 42.62 -37.84
C GLY A 183 -60.18 42.38 -38.86
N ALA A 184 -60.47 41.11 -39.16
CA ALA A 184 -61.58 40.73 -40.03
C ALA A 184 -62.94 41.18 -39.47
N MET A 185 -63.18 41.00 -38.16
CA MET A 185 -64.40 41.44 -37.49
C MET A 185 -64.58 42.96 -37.52
N ALA A 186 -63.51 43.72 -37.30
CA ALA A 186 -63.52 45.17 -37.40
C ALA A 186 -63.79 45.62 -38.84
N GLY A 187 -63.17 44.98 -39.83
CA GLY A 187 -63.43 45.24 -41.25
C GLY A 187 -64.88 44.91 -41.65
N ALA A 188 -65.40 43.76 -41.22
CA ALA A 188 -66.79 43.36 -41.44
C ALA A 188 -67.77 44.37 -40.82
N MET A 189 -67.52 44.79 -39.58
CA MET A 189 -68.34 45.81 -38.92
C MET A 189 -68.27 47.15 -39.66
N ALA A 190 -67.08 47.59 -40.07
CA ALA A 190 -66.90 48.84 -40.81
C ALA A 190 -67.71 48.87 -42.11
N GLN A 191 -67.73 47.76 -42.86
CA GLN A 191 -68.52 47.65 -44.10
C GLN A 191 -70.03 47.45 -43.85
N SER A 192 -70.40 46.90 -42.69
CA SER A 192 -71.80 46.76 -42.30
C SER A 192 -72.45 48.09 -41.87
N LEU A 193 -71.68 49.18 -41.74
CA LEU A 193 -72.15 50.47 -41.23
C LEU A 193 -72.47 51.41 -42.39
N GLY A 194 -73.75 51.53 -42.74
CA GLY A 194 -74.28 52.56 -43.63
C GLY A 194 -74.82 53.77 -42.86
N MET A 195 -75.12 54.86 -43.57
CA MET A 195 -75.72 56.07 -42.98
C MET A 195 -77.16 56.22 -43.48
N PRO A 196 -78.18 55.95 -42.63
CA PRO A 196 -79.58 56.15 -42.98
C PRO A 196 -79.98 57.63 -43.06
N ASP A 197 -81.03 57.91 -43.83
CA ASP A 197 -81.75 59.18 -43.80
C ASP A 197 -82.45 59.40 -42.45
N VAL A 198 -82.74 60.66 -42.12
CA VAL A 198 -83.33 61.06 -40.83
C VAL A 198 -84.67 60.34 -40.61
N GLY A 199 -84.84 59.72 -39.44
CA GLY A 199 -86.06 59.00 -39.07
C GLY A 199 -86.14 57.55 -39.57
N SER A 200 -85.19 57.10 -40.40
CA SER A 200 -85.13 55.72 -40.89
C SER A 200 -84.20 54.82 -40.06
N ASN A 201 -84.46 53.51 -40.11
CA ASN A 201 -83.60 52.49 -39.52
C ASN A 201 -82.74 51.86 -40.62
N TYR A 202 -81.46 51.64 -40.33
CA TYR A 202 -80.55 50.92 -41.19
C TYR A 202 -80.16 49.60 -40.54
N LEU A 203 -80.31 48.51 -41.28
CA LEU A 203 -79.72 47.22 -40.96
C LEU A 203 -78.67 46.93 -42.03
N GLY A 204 -77.43 46.73 -41.62
CA GLY A 204 -76.35 46.39 -42.52
C GLY A 204 -75.74 45.05 -42.16
N ALA A 205 -75.30 44.32 -43.17
CA ALA A 205 -74.48 43.14 -43.02
C ALA A 205 -73.15 43.39 -43.73
N GLY A 206 -72.07 42.91 -43.15
CA GLY A 206 -70.73 43.08 -43.69
C GLY A 206 -69.91 41.81 -43.52
N MET A 207 -68.94 41.65 -44.41
CA MET A 207 -67.97 40.58 -44.37
C MET A 207 -66.58 41.20 -44.41
N GLY A 208 -65.66 40.60 -43.67
CA GLY A 208 -64.28 41.06 -43.58
C GLY A 208 -63.34 39.87 -43.68
N TRP A 209 -62.16 40.14 -44.22
CA TRP A 209 -61.08 39.17 -44.36
C TRP A 209 -59.79 39.80 -43.83
N SER A 210 -58.97 39.03 -43.12
CA SER A 210 -57.67 39.48 -42.62
C SER A 210 -56.78 38.25 -42.45
N GLU A 211 -55.61 38.27 -43.11
CA GLU A 211 -54.55 37.26 -42.99
C GLU A 211 -55.03 35.79 -43.05
N GLY A 212 -56.04 35.50 -43.87
CA GLY A 212 -56.59 34.15 -44.07
C GLY A 212 -57.80 33.81 -43.20
N GLU A 213 -58.16 34.64 -42.23
CA GLU A 213 -59.39 34.52 -41.43
C GLU A 213 -60.52 35.38 -42.02
N ASN A 214 -61.77 34.98 -41.78
CA ASN A 214 -62.96 35.70 -42.24
C ASN A 214 -63.95 35.96 -41.10
N ALA A 215 -64.71 37.04 -41.21
CA ALA A 215 -65.71 37.42 -40.21
C ALA A 215 -66.98 37.92 -40.87
N PHE A 216 -68.10 37.70 -40.17
CA PHE A 216 -69.40 38.25 -40.52
C PHE A 216 -69.84 39.23 -39.45
N ALA A 217 -70.45 40.33 -39.86
CA ALA A 217 -71.01 41.32 -38.96
C ALA A 217 -72.43 41.69 -39.38
N ALA A 218 -73.27 41.98 -38.39
CA ALA A 218 -74.57 42.61 -38.57
C ALA A 218 -74.63 43.84 -37.68
N SER A 219 -75.07 44.97 -38.24
CA SER A 219 -75.25 46.20 -37.51
C SER A 219 -76.65 46.77 -37.70
N PHE A 220 -77.14 47.40 -36.64
CA PHE A 220 -78.35 48.18 -36.63
C PHE A 220 -78.00 49.62 -36.25
N ARG A 221 -78.48 50.58 -37.04
CA ARG A 221 -78.23 51.99 -36.81
C ARG A 221 -79.51 52.79 -37.02
N ARG A 222 -79.73 53.79 -36.17
CA ARG A 222 -80.85 54.72 -36.29
C ARG A 222 -80.38 56.15 -36.16
N ARG A 223 -80.80 56.99 -37.11
CA ARG A 223 -80.60 58.45 -37.07
C ARG A 223 -81.86 59.10 -36.51
N PHE A 224 -81.77 59.61 -35.29
CA PHE A 224 -82.93 60.16 -34.58
C PHE A 224 -83.22 61.59 -35.02
N THR A 225 -82.17 62.39 -35.27
CA THR A 225 -82.25 63.77 -35.75
C THR A 225 -81.15 64.02 -36.79
N GLU A 226 -81.16 65.17 -37.46
CA GLU A 226 -80.07 65.56 -38.37
C GLU A 226 -78.70 65.56 -37.68
N HIS A 227 -78.66 65.75 -36.36
CA HIS A 227 -77.41 65.89 -35.62
C HIS A 227 -77.09 64.68 -34.71
N PHE A 228 -77.99 63.69 -34.53
CA PHE A 228 -77.77 62.57 -33.60
C PHE A 228 -78.07 61.19 -34.22
N THR A 229 -77.09 60.28 -34.09
CA THR A 229 -77.17 58.90 -34.56
C THR A 229 -76.72 57.92 -33.47
N ALA A 230 -77.39 56.77 -33.33
CA ALA A 230 -76.90 55.66 -32.52
C ALA A 230 -76.84 54.36 -33.33
N SER A 231 -75.89 53.49 -32.99
CA SER A 231 -75.72 52.18 -33.61
C SER A 231 -75.32 51.11 -32.60
N VAL A 232 -75.73 49.88 -32.90
CA VAL A 232 -75.29 48.65 -32.25
C VAL A 232 -74.91 47.65 -33.33
N GLY A 233 -73.83 46.91 -33.15
CA GLY A 233 -73.40 45.87 -34.07
C GLY A 233 -72.84 44.67 -33.33
N ALA A 234 -72.98 43.51 -33.93
CA ALA A 234 -72.35 42.28 -33.48
C ALA A 234 -71.61 41.63 -34.65
N SER A 235 -70.43 41.09 -34.38
CA SER A 235 -69.65 40.34 -35.36
C SER A 235 -69.11 39.06 -34.76
N ARG A 236 -68.83 38.10 -35.64
CA ARG A 236 -68.36 36.77 -35.26
C ARG A 236 -67.35 36.26 -36.28
N SER A 237 -66.29 35.63 -35.79
CA SER A 237 -65.29 34.91 -36.57
C SER A 237 -64.85 33.67 -35.81
N GLY A 238 -65.17 32.48 -36.35
CA GLY A 238 -64.99 31.21 -35.65
C GLY A 238 -65.72 31.15 -34.30
N ASP A 239 -64.95 30.91 -33.23
CA ASP A 239 -65.37 30.89 -31.83
C ASP A 239 -65.35 32.28 -31.16
N GLU A 240 -64.84 33.31 -31.83
CA GLU A 240 -64.80 34.67 -31.31
C GLU A 240 -66.01 35.50 -31.75
N SER A 241 -66.48 36.36 -30.85
CA SER A 241 -67.54 37.31 -31.13
C SER A 241 -67.29 38.64 -30.44
N VAL A 242 -67.66 39.73 -31.09
CA VAL A 242 -67.55 41.09 -30.56
C VAL A 242 -68.90 41.80 -30.70
N VAL A 243 -69.24 42.61 -29.69
CA VAL A 243 -70.40 43.51 -29.73
C VAL A 243 -69.90 44.93 -29.57
N ALA A 244 -70.37 45.83 -30.42
CA ALA A 244 -70.01 47.23 -30.41
C ALA A 244 -71.27 48.10 -30.33
N VAL A 245 -71.18 49.18 -29.56
CA VAL A 245 -72.21 50.22 -29.47
C VAL A 245 -71.56 51.58 -29.74
N GLY A 246 -72.28 52.47 -30.40
CA GLY A 246 -71.76 53.79 -30.73
C GLY A 246 -72.87 54.83 -30.81
N ALA A 247 -72.52 56.07 -30.48
CA ALA A 247 -73.35 57.25 -30.68
C ALA A 247 -72.49 58.34 -31.32
N GLY A 248 -73.08 59.12 -32.21
CA GLY A 248 -72.39 60.18 -32.96
C GLY A 248 -73.23 61.44 -33.01
N ILE A 249 -72.54 62.58 -32.89
CA ILE A 249 -73.10 63.90 -33.11
C ILE A 249 -72.42 64.50 -34.33
N THR A 250 -73.19 65.02 -35.28
CA THR A 250 -72.69 65.71 -36.47
C THR A 250 -73.12 67.17 -36.38
N TRP A 251 -72.22 68.10 -36.67
CA TRP A 251 -72.44 69.55 -36.62
C TRP A 251 -71.84 70.23 -37.85
#